data_AF-A0A932PU02-F1
#
_entry.id   AF-A0A932PU02-F1
#
_cell.length_a   1.000
_cell.length_b   1.000
_cell.length_c   1.000
_cell.angle_alpha   90.00
_cell.angle_beta   90.00
_cell.angle_gamma   90.00
#
_symmetry.space_group_name_H-M   'P 1'
#
loop_
_entity.id
_entity.type
_entity.pdbx_description
1 polymer ?
#
loop_
_entity_poly.entity_id
_entity_poly.type
_entity_poly.pdbx_seq_one_letter_code
_entity_poly.pdbx_strand_id
1 'polypeptide(L)' 'MSTARLTIDLPKSEHKRLKMVASMMELSMKELVLMSVEEFMHRKPNKVTIKALKQSQAGKNLKKFETLEELFGDLGI' A
#
# COMPACT_ATOMS: atom_id res chain seq x y z
N MET A 1 -20.36 14.00 4.46
CA MET A 1 -19.80 12.63 4.47
C MET A 1 -20.76 11.73 5.22
N SER A 2 -21.29 10.68 4.59
CA SER A 2 -22.08 9.67 5.32
C SER A 2 -21.14 8.70 6.02
N THR A 3 -21.35 8.47 7.31
CA THR A 3 -20.59 7.48 8.09
C THR A 3 -21.44 6.23 8.31
N ALA A 4 -20.79 5.06 8.30
CA ALA A 4 -21.39 3.79 8.68
C ALA A 4 -20.67 3.25 9.93
N ARG A 5 -21.39 2.54 10.80
CA ARG A 5 -20.83 1.93 12.00
C ARG A 5 -20.38 0.50 11.70
N LEU A 6 -19.16 0.17 12.11
CA LEU A 6 -18.60 -1.18 12.08
C LEU A 6 -18.47 -1.70 13.51
N THR A 7 -18.99 -2.88 13.77
CA THR A 7 -18.84 -3.62 15.03
C THR A 7 -18.20 -4.96 14.72
N ILE A 8 -17.15 -5.30 15.46
CA ILE A 8 -16.38 -6.53 15.27
C ILE A 8 -16.26 -7.21 16.63
N ASP A 9 -16.76 -8.43 16.74
CA ASP A 9 -16.59 -9.25 17.93
C ASP A 9 -15.20 -9.90 17.90
N LEU A 10 -14.45 -9.72 18.98
CA LEU A 10 -13.08 -10.20 19.12
C LEU A 10 -12.89 -10.87 20.50
N PRO A 11 -12.06 -11.92 20.60
CA PRO A 11 -11.57 -12.37 21.89
C PRO A 11 -10.93 -11.21 22.66
N LYS A 12 -11.15 -11.15 23.99
CA LYS A 12 -10.63 -10.07 24.84
C LYS A 12 -9.11 -9.91 24.72
N SER A 13 -8.38 -11.01 24.56
CA SER A 13 -6.92 -11.02 24.35
C SER A 13 -6.53 -10.27 23.08
N GLU A 14 -7.22 -10.55 21.97
CA GLU A 14 -6.95 -9.92 20.67
C GLU A 14 -7.35 -8.45 20.64
N HIS A 15 -8.48 -8.09 21.27
CA HIS A 15 -8.85 -6.69 21.44
C HIS A 15 -7.77 -5.89 22.19
N LYS A 16 -7.18 -6.48 23.25
CA LYS A 16 -6.08 -5.85 24.00
C LYS A 16 -4.82 -5.72 23.13
N ARG A 17 -4.46 -6.75 22.37
CA ARG A 17 -3.32 -6.71 21.44
C ARG A 17 -3.50 -5.62 20.39
N LEU A 18 -4.68 -5.54 19.76
CA LEU A 18 -5.00 -4.52 18.77
C LEU A 18 -4.86 -3.11 19.35
N LYS A 19 -5.35 -2.89 20.57
CA LYS A 19 -5.20 -1.61 21.26
C LYS A 19 -3.74 -1.25 21.51
N MET A 20 -2.93 -2.21 21.98
CA MET A 20 -1.49 -1.97 22.24
C MET A 20 -0.74 -1.63 20.96
N VAL A 21 -0.97 -2.39 19.87
CA VAL A 21 -0.33 -2.14 18.57
C VAL A 21 -0.71 -0.75 18.04
N ALA A 22 -2.00 -0.39 18.11
CA ALA A 22 -2.45 0.94 17.70
C ALA A 22 -1.73 2.05 18.48
N SER A 23 -1.61 1.91 19.81
CA SER A 23 -0.86 2.86 20.65
C SER A 23 0.63 2.93 20.31
N MET A 24 1.28 1.79 20.05
CA MET A 24 2.71 1.76 19.66
C MET A 24 2.97 2.46 18.32
N MET A 25 1.98 2.45 17.42
CA MET A 25 2.06 3.09 16.11
C MET A 25 1.54 4.54 16.11
N GLU A 26 1.16 5.07 17.28
CA GLU A 26 0.52 6.39 17.42
C GLU A 26 -0.77 6.55 16.59
N LEU A 27 -1.51 5.44 16.42
CA LEU A 27 -2.77 5.38 15.69
C LEU A 27 -3.94 5.05 16.62
N SER A 28 -5.14 5.45 16.22
CA SER A 28 -6.37 4.88 16.76
C SER A 28 -6.60 3.46 16.25
N MET A 29 -7.34 2.64 17.01
CA MET A 29 -7.75 1.30 16.54
C MET A 29 -8.56 1.37 15.24
N LYS A 30 -9.31 2.47 15.02
CA LYS A 30 -10.04 2.72 13.78
C LYS A 30 -9.09 2.86 12.60
N GLU A 31 -8.05 3.69 12.73
CA GLU A 31 -7.07 3.92 11.67
C GLU A 31 -6.31 2.63 11.34
N LEU A 32 -5.87 1.89 12.35
CA LEU A 32 -5.18 0.62 12.15
C LEU A 32 -6.05 -0.41 11.39
N VAL A 33 -7.34 -0.51 11.73
CA VAL A 33 -8.29 -1.39 11.03
C VAL A 33 -8.50 -0.92 9.59
N LEU A 34 -8.66 0.39 9.36
CA LEU A 34 -8.85 0.93 8.01
C LEU A 34 -7.62 0.75 7.11
N MET A 35 -6.41 0.98 7.64
CA MET A 35 -5.16 0.74 6.92
C MET A 35 -5.04 -0.71 6.46
N SER A 36 -5.40 -1.66 7.33
CA SER A 36 -5.38 -3.08 6.98
C SER A 36 -6.36 -3.38 5.84
N VAL A 37 -7.55 -2.78 5.87
CA VAL A 37 -8.56 -2.94 4.79
C VAL A 37 -8.08 -2.31 3.48
N GLU A 38 -7.48 -1.12 3.53
CA GLU A 38 -6.94 -0.45 2.34
C GLU A 38 -5.87 -1.29 1.66
N GLU A 39 -5.00 -1.95 2.43
CA GLU A 39 -3.95 -2.83 1.90
C GLU A 39 -4.54 -4.00 1.10
N PHE A 40 -5.66 -4.58 1.56
CA PHE A 40 -6.39 -5.62 0.81
C PHE A 40 -7.24 -5.09 -0.34
N MET A 41 -7.62 -3.81 -0.30
CA MET A 41 -8.41 -3.14 -1.33
C MET A 41 -7.55 -2.53 -2.44
N HIS A 42 -6.23 -2.49 -2.27
CA HIS A 42 -5.32 -2.18 -3.36
C HIS A 42 -5.56 -3.15 -4.51
N ARG A 43 -6.01 -2.58 -5.63
CA ARG A 43 -6.33 -3.32 -6.86
C ARG A 43 -5.13 -4.17 -7.22
N LYS A 44 -5.33 -5.49 -7.34
CA LYS A 44 -4.34 -6.35 -8.00
C LYS A 44 -3.90 -5.63 -9.29
N PRO A 45 -2.58 -5.47 -9.52
CA PRO A 45 -2.12 -4.75 -10.69
C PRO A 45 -2.75 -5.37 -11.94
N ASN A 46 -3.19 -4.55 -12.89
CA ASN A 46 -3.79 -5.08 -14.10
C ASN A 46 -2.74 -5.86 -14.91
N LYS A 47 -3.16 -6.58 -15.95
CA LYS A 47 -2.26 -7.40 -16.76
C LYS A 47 -1.05 -6.63 -17.31
N VAL A 48 -1.23 -5.35 -17.63
CA VAL A 48 -0.16 -4.47 -18.16
C VAL A 48 0.87 -4.20 -17.07
N THR A 49 0.44 -3.80 -15.88
CA THR A 49 1.34 -3.55 -14.75
C THR A 49 2.10 -4.80 -14.32
N ILE A 50 1.42 -5.96 -14.25
CA ILE A 50 2.08 -7.24 -13.92
C ILE A 50 3.16 -7.58 -14.96
N LYS A 51 2.87 -7.36 -16.26
CA LYS A 51 3.84 -7.60 -17.33
C LYS A 51 5.06 -6.68 -17.19
N ALA A 52 4.85 -5.39 -16.93
CA ALA A 52 5.93 -4.43 -16.74
C ALA A 52 6.82 -4.81 -15.54
N LEU A 53 6.22 -5.21 -14.40
CA LEU A 53 6.96 -5.68 -13.23
C LEU A 53 7.82 -6.92 -13.54
N LYS A 54 7.27 -7.89 -14.27
CA LYS A 54 8.03 -9.09 -14.69
C LYS A 54 9.18 -8.76 -15.63
N GLN A 55 8.99 -7.82 -16.55
CA GLN A 55 10.05 -7.38 -17.47
C GLN A 55 11.17 -6.67 -16.69
N SER A 56 10.81 -5.76 -15.79
CA SER A 56 11.75 -5.05 -14.92
C SER A 56 12.58 -6.01 -14.05
N GLN A 57 11.94 -6.98 -13.38
CA GLN A 57 12.63 -8.01 -12.58
C GLN A 57 13.59 -8.87 -13.41
N ALA A 58 13.27 -9.11 -14.67
CA ALA A 58 14.12 -9.86 -15.60
C ALA A 58 15.21 -8.99 -16.26
N GLY A 59 15.35 -7.71 -15.87
CA GLY A 59 16.30 -6.78 -16.47
C GLY A 59 15.94 -6.37 -17.91
N LYS A 60 14.70 -6.61 -18.35
CA LYS A 60 14.23 -6.33 -19.71
C LYS A 60 13.47 -5.00 -19.75
N ASN A 61 13.61 -4.26 -20.84
CA ASN A 61 12.96 -2.95 -21.04
C ASN A 61 13.29 -1.93 -19.95
N LEU A 62 14.50 -1.99 -19.39
CA LEU A 62 15.03 -0.98 -18.49
C LEU A 62 15.91 0.00 -19.28
N LYS A 63 15.69 1.29 -19.11
CA LYS A 63 16.63 2.34 -19.51
C LYS A 63 17.40 2.81 -18.29
N LYS A 64 18.68 3.13 -18.47
CA LYS A 64 19.53 3.73 -17.44
C LYS A 64 19.87 5.14 -17.88
N PHE A 65 19.98 6.02 -16.90
CA PHE A 65 20.35 7.42 -17.08
C PHE A 65 21.39 7.75 -16.01
N GLU A 66 22.36 8.56 -16.39
CA GLU A 66 23.45 8.94 -15.47
C GLU A 66 23.10 10.23 -14.71
N THR A 67 22.16 11.02 -15.23
CA THR A 67 21.71 12.28 -14.63
C THR A 67 20.19 12.39 -14.58
N LEU A 68 19.70 13.28 -13.71
CA LEU A 68 18.27 13.59 -13.64
C LEU A 68 17.80 14.37 -14.88
N GLU A 69 18.66 15.23 -15.44
CA GLU A 69 18.36 15.95 -16.67
C GLU A 69 18.11 15.00 -17.85
N GLU A 70 18.93 13.96 -17.99
CA GLU A 70 18.74 12.93 -19.02
C GLU A 70 17.42 12.17 -18.85
N LEU A 71 17.08 11.81 -17.61
CA LEU A 71 15.82 11.12 -17.29
C LEU A 71 14.61 11.98 -17.67
N PHE A 72 14.59 13.25 -17.25
CA PHE A 72 13.48 14.15 -17.53
C PHE A 72 13.36 14.44 -19.04
N GLY A 73 14.50 14.60 -19.73
CA GLY A 73 14.53 14.72 -21.18
C GLY A 73 13.89 13.54 -21.92
N ASP A 74 14.18 12.29 -21.52
CA ASP A 74 13.57 11.09 -22.14
C ASP A 74 12.08 10.92 -21.77
N LEU A 75 11.68 11.33 -20.57
CA LEU A 75 10.29 11.30 -20.12
C LEU A 75 9.42 12.43 -20.72
N GLY A 76 10.05 13.47 -21.28
CA GLY A 76 9.36 14.61 -21.88
C GLY A 76 8.64 15.49 -20.87
N ILE A 77 9.16 15.55 -19.64
CA ILE A 77 8.64 16.35 -18.52
C ILE A 77 9.68 17.32 -17.99
#